data_AF-A0AAW2JS29-F1
#
_entry.id   AF-A0AAW2JS29-F1
#
_cell.length_a   1.000
_cell.length_b   1.000
_cell.length_c   1.000
_cell.angle_alpha   90.00
_cell.angle_beta   90.00
_cell.angle_gamma   90.00
#
_symmetry.space_group_name_H-M   'P 1'
#
loop_
_entity.id
_entity.type
_entity.pdbx_description
1 polymer ?
#
loop_
_entity_poly.entity_id
_entity_poly.type
_entity_poly.pdbx_seq_one_letter_code
_entity_poly.pdbx_strand_id
1 'polypeptide(L)'
;MKADPNKIYTVNHTVNLRPRLVPPLSEYHFGNTSWLAIAMPTVGGSELLQKVREAKRAMNGEYVAQLRQGDKHLNFIAQASKGELVTFTFTSLCGFPLHKADFGWGKPAWVVTLSGLMYKNMVVFMDTATGDGIEARINLRKEDMEKFEADLELQEFLSKPKSFGFHNSRL
;
A
#
# COMPACT_ATOMS: atom_id res chain seq x y z
N MET A 1 -24.28 -3.14 -0.31
CA MET A 1 -23.96 -2.87 1.11
C MET A 1 -24.48 -1.47 1.43
N LYS A 2 -25.37 -1.28 2.42
CA LYS A 2 -25.79 0.08 2.83
C LYS A 2 -24.65 0.70 3.63
N ALA A 3 -24.23 1.91 3.27
CA ALA A 3 -23.22 2.64 4.01
C ALA A 3 -23.74 2.95 5.42
N ASP A 4 -22.93 2.64 6.44
CA ASP A 4 -23.19 3.06 7.82
C ASP A 4 -22.91 4.57 7.91
N PRO A 5 -23.92 5.41 8.20
CA PRO A 5 -23.75 6.86 8.22
C PRO A 5 -22.77 7.34 9.29
N ASN A 6 -22.43 6.51 10.27
CA ASN A 6 -21.46 6.84 11.32
C ASN A 6 -20.02 6.45 10.96
N LYS A 7 -19.79 5.79 9.81
CA LYS A 7 -18.47 5.35 9.37
C LYS A 7 -17.97 6.18 8.20
N ILE A 8 -16.74 6.67 8.34
CA ILE A 8 -16.01 7.35 7.28
C ILE A 8 -14.95 6.39 6.75
N TYR A 9 -15.10 5.98 5.49
CA TYR A 9 -14.13 5.11 4.83
C TYR A 9 -13.02 5.94 4.21
N THR A 10 -11.78 5.56 4.48
CA THR A 10 -10.60 6.22 3.91
C THR A 10 -9.63 5.22 3.31
N VAL A 11 -9.00 5.64 2.22
CA VAL A 11 -7.92 4.91 1.60
C VAL A 11 -6.65 5.74 1.68
N ASN A 12 -5.68 5.22 2.43
CA ASN A 12 -4.36 5.80 2.55
C ASN A 12 -3.44 5.10 1.56
N HIS A 13 -2.68 5.86 0.78
CA HIS A 13 -1.60 5.32 -0.03
C HIS A 13 -0.29 6.02 0.33
N THR A 14 0.72 5.26 0.75
CA THR A 14 2.06 5.79 1.03
C THR A 14 2.73 6.27 -0.25
N VAL A 15 3.29 7.47 -0.22
CA VAL A 15 3.92 8.13 -1.37
C VAL A 15 5.36 8.52 -1.03
N ASN A 16 6.29 8.22 -1.93
CA ASN A 16 7.67 8.71 -1.85
C ASN A 16 7.70 10.22 -2.11
N LEU A 17 8.13 11.00 -1.10
CA LEU A 17 8.22 12.46 -1.19
C LEU A 17 9.54 12.95 -1.79
N ARG A 18 10.58 12.12 -1.85
CA ARG A 18 11.91 12.51 -2.37
C ARG A 18 11.86 13.20 -3.73
N PRO A 19 11.21 12.64 -4.77
CA PRO A 19 11.16 13.29 -6.08
C PRO A 19 10.21 14.49 -6.15
N ARG A 20 9.45 14.75 -5.07
CA ARG A 20 8.39 15.77 -5.02
C ARG A 20 8.84 17.03 -4.28
N LEU A 21 10.03 17.01 -3.71
CA LEU A 21 10.63 18.15 -3.04
C LEU A 21 11.24 19.13 -4.05
N VAL A 22 11.42 20.38 -3.62
CA VAL A 22 12.09 21.42 -4.40
C VAL A 22 13.25 21.96 -3.56
N PRO A 23 14.52 21.61 -3.88
CA PRO A 23 14.93 20.66 -4.91
C PRO A 23 14.58 19.19 -4.57
N PRO A 24 14.50 18.28 -5.55
CA PRO A 24 14.29 16.85 -5.31
C PRO A 24 15.44 16.26 -4.49
N LEU A 25 15.12 15.30 -3.61
CA LEU A 25 16.13 14.54 -2.90
C LEU A 25 16.58 13.33 -3.72
N SER A 26 17.85 12.95 -3.53
CA SER A 26 18.41 11.71 -4.05
C SER A 26 17.61 10.49 -3.60
N GLU A 27 17.53 9.47 -4.46
CA GLU A 27 16.98 8.17 -4.10
C GLU A 27 17.74 7.50 -2.95
N TYR A 28 19.03 7.81 -2.80
CA TYR A 28 19.89 7.33 -1.72
C TYR A 28 19.75 8.10 -0.41
N HIS A 29 18.89 9.12 -0.36
CA HIS A 29 18.65 9.88 0.88
C HIS A 29 18.07 8.97 1.95
N PHE A 30 18.81 8.78 3.05
CA PHE A 30 18.38 7.94 4.17
C PHE A 30 17.34 8.66 5.05
N GLY A 31 16.39 7.89 5.59
CA GLY A 31 15.36 8.39 6.49
C GLY A 31 13.93 8.33 5.94
N ASN A 32 12.98 8.77 6.78
CA ASN A 32 11.55 8.72 6.47
C ASN A 32 11.13 9.94 5.64
N THR A 33 11.21 9.80 4.32
CA THR A 33 10.72 10.82 3.36
C THR A 33 9.54 10.28 2.55
N SER A 34 8.48 9.92 3.27
CA SER A 34 7.23 9.44 2.72
C SER A 34 6.05 10.06 3.46
N TRP A 35 4.89 10.12 2.81
CA TRP A 35 3.66 10.57 3.46
C TRP A 35 2.43 9.91 2.84
N LEU A 36 1.29 10.04 3.51
CA LEU A 36 0.04 9.43 3.08
C LEU A 36 -0.72 10.35 2.13
N ALA A 37 -1.04 9.84 0.95
CA ALA A 37 -2.15 10.34 0.14
C ALA A 37 -3.44 9.77 0.73
N ILE A 38 -4.38 10.63 1.09
CA ILE A 38 -5.63 10.23 1.74
C ILE A 38 -6.78 10.47 0.76
N ALA A 39 -7.49 9.40 0.41
CA ALA A 39 -8.71 9.43 -0.39
C ALA A 39 -9.91 9.10 0.48
N MET A 40 -11.03 9.80 0.26
CA MET A 40 -12.30 9.60 0.96
C MET A 40 -13.37 9.26 -0.09
N PRO A 41 -13.43 8.00 -0.55
CA PRO A 41 -14.43 7.57 -1.52
C PRO A 41 -15.81 7.46 -0.85
N THR A 42 -16.87 7.76 -1.59
CA THR A 42 -18.25 7.50 -1.14
C THR A 42 -18.76 6.15 -1.64
N VAL A 43 -18.24 5.66 -2.78
CA VAL A 43 -18.52 4.32 -3.31
C VAL A 43 -17.24 3.58 -3.77
N GLY A 44 -17.35 2.27 -3.99
CA GLY A 44 -16.26 1.41 -4.47
C GLY A 44 -15.99 1.52 -5.98
N GLY A 45 -15.14 0.62 -6.50
CA GLY A 45 -14.90 0.48 -7.94
C GLY A 45 -14.09 1.62 -8.57
N SER A 46 -14.54 2.13 -9.72
CA SER A 46 -13.82 3.13 -10.51
C SER A 46 -13.65 4.47 -9.79
N GLU A 47 -14.65 4.89 -9.00
CA GLU A 47 -14.58 6.12 -8.21
C GLU A 47 -13.44 6.05 -7.19
N LEU A 48 -13.34 4.94 -6.46
CA LEU A 48 -12.26 4.72 -5.49
C LEU A 48 -10.89 4.89 -6.16
N LEU A 49 -10.67 4.24 -7.31
CA LEU A 49 -9.41 4.32 -8.03
C LEU A 49 -9.12 5.76 -8.50
N GLN A 50 -10.14 6.47 -8.98
CA GLN A 50 -10.02 7.87 -9.36
C GLN A 50 -9.62 8.74 -8.17
N LYS A 51 -10.30 8.63 -7.02
CA LYS A 51 -10.00 9.40 -5.81
C LYS A 51 -8.59 9.14 -5.28
N VAL A 52 -8.14 7.89 -5.30
CA VAL A 52 -6.76 7.54 -4.92
C VAL A 52 -5.74 8.17 -5.87
N ARG A 53 -6.00 8.15 -7.18
CA ARG A 53 -5.12 8.78 -8.19
C ARG A 53 -5.07 10.29 -8.01
N GLU A 54 -6.21 10.93 -7.79
CA GLU A 54 -6.33 12.37 -7.51
C GLU A 54 -5.55 12.75 -6.24
N ALA A 55 -5.77 12.02 -5.13
CA ALA A 55 -5.05 12.25 -3.88
C ALA A 55 -3.53 12.11 -4.04
N LYS A 56 -3.06 11.07 -4.75
CA LYS A 56 -1.62 10.88 -5.05
C LYS A 56 -1.06 11.97 -5.96
N ARG A 57 -1.82 12.52 -6.90
CA ARG A 57 -1.38 13.61 -7.79
C ARG A 57 -1.33 14.95 -7.06
N ALA A 58 -2.30 15.21 -6.17
CA ALA A 58 -2.38 16.43 -5.39
C ALA A 58 -1.19 16.63 -4.44
N MET A 59 -0.47 15.56 -4.09
CA MET A 59 0.78 15.61 -3.31
C MET A 59 1.97 16.13 -4.14
N ASN A 60 1.85 17.30 -4.77
CA ASN A 60 2.93 17.94 -5.53
C ASN A 60 3.91 18.70 -4.59
N GLY A 61 4.90 19.41 -5.15
CA GLY A 61 5.89 20.14 -4.34
C GLY A 61 5.31 21.24 -3.46
N GLU A 62 4.26 21.92 -3.91
CA GLU A 62 3.53 22.91 -3.11
C GLU A 62 2.85 22.25 -1.91
N TYR A 63 2.18 21.10 -2.14
CA TYR A 63 1.59 20.33 -1.05
C TYR A 63 2.64 19.93 -0.01
N VAL A 64 3.83 19.49 -0.45
CA VAL A 64 4.90 19.07 0.46
C VAL A 64 5.50 20.27 1.21
N ALA A 65 5.59 21.44 0.57
CA ALA A 65 6.01 22.68 1.23
C ALA A 65 5.02 23.08 2.34
N GLN A 66 3.72 23.04 2.06
CA GLN A 66 2.65 23.30 3.05
C GLN A 66 2.66 22.24 4.17
N LEU A 67 2.92 20.97 3.84
CA LEU A 67 3.03 19.90 4.84
C LEU A 67 4.18 20.16 5.83
N ARG A 68 5.31 20.69 5.36
CA ARG A 68 6.45 21.07 6.22
C ARG A 68 6.15 22.22 7.17
N GLN A 69 5.19 23.08 6.81
CA GLN A 69 4.76 24.21 7.64
C GLN A 69 3.77 23.77 8.74
N GLY A 70 3.23 22.55 8.67
CA GLY A 70 2.37 21.96 9.71
C GLY A 70 0.86 22.14 9.49
N ASP A 71 0.45 22.98 8.54
CA ASP A 71 -0.95 23.40 8.39
C ASP A 71 -1.93 22.29 7.96
N LYS A 72 -1.45 21.28 7.23
CA LYS A 72 -2.34 20.26 6.63
C LYS A 72 -2.72 19.11 7.56
N HIS A 73 -1.94 18.85 8.61
CA HIS A 73 -2.20 17.71 9.50
C HIS A 73 -3.51 17.86 10.29
N LEU A 74 -3.89 19.12 10.58
CA LEU A 74 -5.07 19.47 11.36
C LEU A 74 -6.39 19.08 10.67
N ASN A 75 -6.45 19.16 9.33
CA ASN A 75 -7.68 18.87 8.60
C ASN A 75 -8.08 17.40 8.63
N PHE A 76 -7.12 16.47 8.60
CA PHE A 76 -7.40 15.04 8.69
C PHE A 76 -7.82 14.64 10.11
N ILE A 77 -7.14 15.17 11.13
CA ILE A 77 -7.51 14.94 12.55
C ILE A 77 -8.91 15.49 12.83
N ALA A 78 -9.25 16.67 12.30
CA ALA A 78 -10.58 17.26 12.43
C ALA A 78 -11.69 16.51 11.67
N GLN A 79 -11.33 15.65 10.70
CA GLN A 79 -12.29 14.75 10.05
C GLN A 79 -12.50 13.48 10.87
N ALA A 80 -11.45 12.96 11.50
CA ALA A 80 -11.51 11.78 12.38
C ALA A 80 -12.36 12.01 13.64
N SER A 81 -12.64 13.26 14.02
CA SER A 81 -13.55 13.59 15.13
C SER A 81 -15.04 13.55 14.75
N LYS A 82 -15.38 13.37 13.46
CA LYS A 82 -16.78 13.42 12.96
C LYS A 82 -17.45 12.05 12.82
N GLY A 83 -16.73 10.95 13.05
CA GLY A 83 -17.25 9.60 12.93
C GLY A 83 -16.18 8.53 13.12
N GLU A 84 -16.57 7.25 13.11
CA GLU A 84 -15.63 6.14 13.17
C GLU A 84 -14.86 6.04 11.84
N LEU A 85 -13.53 6.15 11.91
CA LEU A 85 -12.68 6.08 10.73
C LEU A 85 -12.33 4.62 10.40
N VAL A 86 -12.79 4.12 9.26
CA VAL A 86 -12.40 2.82 8.72
C VAL A 86 -11.38 3.04 7.62
N THR A 87 -10.10 2.87 7.96
CA THR A 87 -8.98 3.11 7.05
C THR A 87 -8.48 1.81 6.42
N PHE A 88 -8.26 1.86 5.11
CA PHE A 88 -7.49 0.87 4.34
C PHE A 88 -6.18 1.50 3.85
N THR A 89 -5.05 0.87 4.16
CA THR A 89 -3.72 1.43 3.87
C THR A 89 -2.99 0.60 2.82
N PHE A 90 -2.49 1.29 1.80
CA PHE A 90 -1.71 0.72 0.72
C PHE A 90 -0.28 1.27 0.75
N THR A 91 0.69 0.40 0.58
CA THR A 91 2.08 0.79 0.34
C THR A 91 2.65 -0.06 -0.78
N SER A 92 3.62 0.50 -1.51
CA SER A 92 4.30 -0.19 -2.59
C SER A 92 5.79 -0.17 -2.33
N LEU A 93 6.38 -1.36 -2.32
CA LEU A 93 7.82 -1.61 -2.33
C LEU A 93 8.31 -2.02 -3.72
N CYS A 94 7.46 -1.87 -4.74
CA CYS A 94 7.85 -2.05 -6.14
C CYS A 94 8.97 -1.07 -6.51
N GLY A 95 9.91 -1.54 -7.34
CA GLY A 95 11.10 -0.80 -7.75
C GLY A 95 12.23 -0.81 -6.72
N PHE A 96 12.00 -1.26 -5.47
CA PHE A 96 13.10 -1.46 -4.54
C PHE A 96 13.93 -2.69 -4.94
N PRO A 97 15.27 -2.65 -4.79
CA PRO A 97 16.16 -3.72 -5.26
C PRO A 97 16.15 -4.96 -4.33
N LEU A 98 15.02 -5.30 -3.72
CA LEU A 98 14.90 -6.35 -2.70
C LEU A 98 15.31 -7.73 -3.24
N HIS A 99 14.82 -8.10 -4.44
CA HIS A 99 15.20 -9.35 -5.11
C HIS A 99 16.53 -9.28 -5.87
N LYS A 100 17.17 -8.11 -5.91
CA LYS A 100 18.43 -7.87 -6.62
C LYS A 100 19.63 -7.78 -5.69
N ALA A 101 19.41 -7.62 -4.39
CA ALA A 101 20.47 -7.53 -3.40
C ALA A 101 21.31 -8.82 -3.39
N ASP A 102 22.61 -8.70 -3.53
CA ASP A 102 23.56 -9.81 -3.44
C ASP A 102 24.72 -9.38 -2.54
N PHE A 103 24.93 -10.14 -1.47
CA PHE A 103 25.96 -9.88 -0.47
C PHE A 103 27.18 -10.80 -0.63
N GLY A 104 27.27 -11.55 -1.73
CA GLY A 104 28.38 -12.46 -2.05
C GLY A 104 28.00 -13.95 -2.04
N TRP A 105 26.76 -14.28 -1.70
CA TRP A 105 26.23 -15.65 -1.66
C TRP A 105 24.99 -15.85 -2.54
N GLY A 106 24.74 -14.90 -3.46
CA GLY A 106 23.60 -14.94 -4.36
C GLY A 106 22.40 -14.14 -3.88
N LYS A 107 21.40 -14.05 -4.75
CA LYS A 107 20.19 -13.25 -4.55
C LYS A 107 19.16 -13.96 -3.67
N PRO A 108 18.29 -13.22 -2.96
CA PRO A 108 17.21 -13.81 -2.19
C PRO A 108 16.26 -14.64 -3.05
N ALA A 109 16.07 -15.91 -2.66
CA ALA A 109 15.03 -16.75 -3.23
C ALA A 109 13.63 -16.21 -2.92
N TRP A 110 13.43 -15.59 -1.74
CA TRP A 110 12.18 -14.98 -1.32
C TRP A 110 12.45 -13.78 -0.40
N VAL A 111 11.66 -12.72 -0.58
CA VAL A 111 11.57 -11.56 0.31
C VAL A 111 10.18 -11.53 0.95
N VAL A 112 10.12 -11.48 2.28
CA VAL A 112 8.87 -11.37 3.05
C VAL A 112 8.78 -10.05 3.80
N THR A 113 7.56 -9.54 3.98
CA THR A 113 7.27 -8.33 4.77
C THR A 113 6.42 -8.71 5.98
N LEU A 114 6.79 -8.26 7.18
CA LEU A 114 6.04 -8.51 8.41
C LEU A 114 4.87 -7.53 8.64
N SER A 115 4.48 -6.78 7.62
CA SER A 115 3.33 -5.86 7.62
C SER A 115 2.03 -6.56 8.04
N GLY A 116 1.89 -7.85 7.70
CA GLY A 116 0.79 -8.72 8.13
C GLY A 116 0.69 -8.95 9.65
N LEU A 117 1.73 -8.66 10.42
CA LEU A 117 1.71 -8.83 11.88
C LEU A 117 1.40 -7.53 12.62
N MET A 118 1.62 -6.38 11.98
CA MET A 118 1.67 -5.08 12.65
C MET A 118 0.45 -4.20 12.41
N TYR A 119 -0.24 -4.37 11.27
CA TYR A 119 -1.29 -3.43 10.83
C TYR A 119 -2.49 -4.14 10.22
N LYS A 120 -3.70 -3.89 10.74
CA LYS A 120 -4.96 -4.33 10.13
C LYS A 120 -5.28 -3.48 8.88
N ASN A 121 -6.00 -4.07 7.92
CA ASN A 121 -6.43 -3.41 6.68
C ASN A 121 -5.25 -2.82 5.88
N MET A 122 -4.18 -3.59 5.75
CA MET A 122 -2.96 -3.17 5.07
C MET A 122 -2.70 -4.02 3.84
N VAL A 123 -2.35 -3.36 2.73
CA VAL A 123 -1.92 -3.99 1.50
C VAL A 123 -0.51 -3.54 1.15
N VAL A 124 0.38 -4.49 0.89
CA VAL A 124 1.75 -4.24 0.44
C VAL A 124 1.94 -4.82 -0.95
N PHE A 125 2.27 -3.95 -1.90
CA PHE A 125 2.66 -4.38 -3.25
C PHE A 125 4.17 -4.57 -3.33
N MET A 126 4.60 -5.65 -3.96
CA MET A 126 6.00 -5.93 -4.21
C MET A 126 6.20 -6.51 -5.60
N ASP A 127 7.38 -6.33 -6.18
CA ASP A 127 7.75 -7.04 -7.40
C ASP A 127 7.96 -8.52 -7.09
N THR A 128 7.57 -9.38 -8.04
CA THR A 128 7.89 -10.82 -8.00
C THR A 128 9.40 -11.04 -8.13
N ALA A 129 9.88 -12.19 -7.64
CA ALA A 129 11.30 -12.55 -7.74
C ALA A 129 11.81 -12.63 -9.20
N THR A 130 10.91 -12.98 -10.13
CA THR A 130 11.14 -13.03 -11.59
C THR A 130 11.04 -11.66 -12.25
N GLY A 131 10.45 -10.66 -11.60
CA GLY A 131 10.28 -9.30 -12.12
C GLY A 131 9.21 -9.16 -13.21
N ASP A 132 8.40 -10.20 -13.45
CA ASP A 132 7.37 -10.27 -14.49
C ASP A 132 5.96 -9.92 -13.99
N GLY A 133 5.82 -9.65 -12.68
CA GLY A 133 4.55 -9.30 -12.06
C GLY A 133 4.68 -8.70 -10.67
N ILE A 134 3.52 -8.43 -10.06
CA ILE A 134 3.38 -7.83 -8.72
C ILE A 134 2.70 -8.84 -7.78
N GLU A 135 3.27 -9.03 -6.60
CA GLU A 135 2.63 -9.73 -5.48
C GLU A 135 1.93 -8.70 -4.58
N ALA A 136 0.63 -8.91 -4.33
CA ALA A 136 -0.14 -8.11 -3.37
C ALA A 136 -0.33 -8.91 -2.08
N ARG A 137 0.25 -8.42 -0.99
CA ARG A 137 0.11 -9.03 0.35
C ARG A 137 -0.92 -8.28 1.15
N ILE A 138 -1.97 -8.97 1.56
CA ILE A 138 -3.17 -8.38 2.12
C ILE A 138 -3.34 -8.86 3.56
N ASN A 139 -3.50 -7.92 4.49
CA ASN A 139 -3.81 -8.20 5.89
C ASN A 139 -5.19 -7.67 6.25
N LEU A 140 -6.10 -8.59 6.56
CA LEU A 140 -7.47 -8.32 6.97
C LEU A 140 -7.79 -9.09 8.25
N ARG A 141 -8.89 -8.70 8.91
CA ARG A 141 -9.48 -9.53 9.95
C ARG A 141 -9.96 -10.84 9.32
N LYS A 142 -9.95 -11.92 10.09
CA LYS A 142 -10.37 -13.25 9.62
C LYS A 142 -11.72 -13.21 8.90
N GLU A 143 -12.73 -12.59 9.50
CA GLU A 143 -14.08 -12.46 8.95
C GLU A 143 -14.14 -11.67 7.63
N ASP A 144 -13.23 -10.72 7.43
CA ASP A 144 -13.14 -9.94 6.20
C ASP A 144 -12.33 -10.69 5.13
N MET A 145 -11.30 -11.43 5.55
CA MET A 145 -10.51 -12.29 4.66
C MET A 145 -11.36 -13.43 4.08
N GLU A 146 -12.19 -14.08 4.90
CA GLU A 146 -13.10 -15.14 4.43
C GLU A 146 -14.04 -14.64 3.33
N LYS A 147 -14.55 -13.40 3.44
CA LYS A 147 -15.38 -12.78 2.40
C LYS A 147 -14.56 -12.40 1.18
N PHE A 148 -13.35 -11.89 1.40
CA PHE A 148 -12.42 -11.50 0.34
C PHE A 148 -12.02 -12.70 -0.53
N GLU A 149 -11.69 -13.84 0.09
CA GLU A 149 -11.31 -15.07 -0.62
C GLU A 149 -12.50 -15.71 -1.37
N ALA A 150 -13.72 -15.52 -0.88
CA ALA A 150 -14.94 -16.02 -1.51
C ALA A 150 -15.44 -15.16 -2.68
N ASP A 151 -14.83 -13.99 -2.93
CA ASP A 151 -15.25 -13.07 -3.99
C ASP A 151 -14.93 -13.63 -5.39
N LEU A 152 -15.97 -13.84 -6.20
CA LEU A 152 -15.85 -14.44 -7.53
C LEU A 152 -15.13 -13.53 -8.53
N GLU A 153 -15.33 -12.21 -8.44
CA GLU A 153 -14.65 -11.25 -9.32
C GLU A 153 -13.15 -11.25 -9.01
N LEU A 154 -12.77 -11.26 -7.73
CA LEU A 154 -11.37 -11.39 -7.33
C LEU A 154 -10.73 -12.69 -7.86
N GLN A 155 -11.44 -13.81 -7.73
CA GLN A 155 -10.92 -15.12 -8.14
C GLN A 155 -10.54 -15.18 -9.63
N GLU A 156 -11.17 -14.39 -10.50
CA GLU A 156 -10.79 -14.29 -11.91
C GLU A 156 -9.39 -13.67 -12.11
N PHE A 157 -8.93 -12.85 -11.18
CA PHE A 157 -7.63 -12.17 -11.24
C PHE A 157 -6.52 -12.91 -10.47
N LEU A 158 -6.86 -13.92 -9.65
CA LEU A 158 -5.87 -14.67 -8.90
C LEU A 158 -5.08 -15.60 -9.82
N SER A 159 -3.75 -15.55 -9.73
CA SER A 159 -2.92 -16.58 -10.36
C SER A 159 -3.23 -17.94 -9.75
N LYS A 160 -3.37 -18.97 -10.59
CA LYS A 160 -3.47 -20.36 -10.10
C LYS A 160 -2.31 -20.63 -9.13
N PRO A 161 -2.56 -21.30 -7.98
CA PRO A 161 -1.49 -21.61 -7.04
C PRO A 161 -0.37 -22.32 -7.78
N LYS A 162 0.82 -21.72 -7.83
CA LYS A 162 2.01 -22.44 -8.27
C LYS A 162 2.24 -23.51 -7.22
N SER A 163 2.12 -24.78 -7.60
CA SER A 163 2.56 -25.88 -6.74
C SER A 163 4.05 -25.66 -6.49
N PHE A 164 4.40 -25.20 -5.29
CA PHE A 164 5.77 -25.25 -4.82
C PHE A 164 6.09 -26.73 -4.61
N GLY A 165 6.60 -27.37 -5.66
CA GLY A 165 7.23 -28.67 -5.53
C GLY A 165 8.48 -28.47 -4.69
N PHE A 166 8.40 -28.80 -3.41
CA PHE A 166 9.59 -29.04 -2.60
C PHE A 166 10.39 -30.12 -3.33
N HIS A 167 11.41 -29.70 -4.08
CA HIS A 167 12.45 -30.63 -4.50
C HIS A 167 13.17 -31.01 -3.21
N ASN A 168 12.79 -32.16 -2.65
CA ASN A 168 13.58 -32.88 -1.68
C ASN A 168 14.88 -33.29 -2.37
N SER A 169 15.85 -32.37 -2.43
CA SER A 169 17.25 -32.75 -2.59
C SER A 169 17.67 -33.41 -1.28
N ARG A 170 17.58 -34.74 -1.28
CA ARG A 170 18.22 -35.61 -0.29
C ARG A 170 19.71 -35.25 -0.22
N LEU A 171 20.16 -34.89 0.96
CA LEU A 171 21.51 -35.23 1.44
C LEU A 171 21.37 -36.48 2.32
#